data_AF-A0A8D8ZPC5-F1
#
_entry.id   AF-A0A8D8ZPC5-F1
#
_cell.length_a   1.000
_cell.length_b   1.000
_cell.length_c   1.000
_cell.angle_alpha   90.00
_cell.angle_beta   90.00
_cell.angle_gamma   90.00
#
_symmetry.space_group_name_H-M   'P 1'
#
loop_
_entity.id
_entity.type
_entity.pdbx_description
1 polymer ?
#
loop_
_entity_poly.entity_id
_entity_poly.type
_entity_poly.pdbx_seq_one_letter_code
_entity_poly.pdbx_strand_id
1 'polypeptide(L)'
;AATRPEYQSKVALNVLLAPGVFQRNLVTAGFSDTSYSQYVRWLNYDNMERILEKGSFYINMMEVFCDPTGPTAELSYLSMGVISGLGSNQTVKEAVMKMMTKFPAGTSLNVLKQQVQSLRRGEFSPLSYGRKENLRRYGTPEPLPYPIGKVEIPTAMYYGCCNDVLSHIKVSDV
;
A
#
# COMPACT_ATOMS: atom_id res chain seq x y z
N ALA A 1 -1.64 -17.07 4.16
CA ALA A 1 -1.54 -17.97 5.33
C ALA A 1 -2.91 -18.25 5.94
N ALA A 2 -3.60 -17.24 6.50
CA ALA A 2 -4.87 -17.41 7.23
C ALA A 2 -5.98 -18.20 6.53
N THR A 3 -6.14 -18.03 5.22
CA THR A 3 -7.19 -18.69 4.42
C THR A 3 -6.73 -19.95 3.67
N ARG A 4 -5.43 -20.27 3.76
CA ARG A 4 -4.79 -21.38 3.02
C ARG A 4 -3.86 -22.16 3.97
N PRO A 5 -4.43 -22.94 4.90
CA PRO A 5 -3.65 -23.67 5.91
C PRO A 5 -2.62 -24.63 5.30
N GLU A 6 -2.88 -25.16 4.10
CA GLU A 6 -1.99 -26.07 3.38
C GLU A 6 -0.63 -25.47 2.99
N TYR A 7 -0.48 -24.14 3.08
CA TYR A 7 0.79 -23.46 2.87
C TYR A 7 1.54 -23.10 4.14
N GLN A 8 0.89 -23.15 5.31
CA GLN A 8 1.52 -22.72 6.55
C GLN A 8 2.69 -23.64 6.93
N SER A 9 2.54 -24.94 6.75
CA SER A 9 3.60 -25.93 6.97
C SER A 9 4.78 -25.83 5.99
N LYS A 10 4.66 -25.03 4.92
CA LYS A 10 5.72 -24.83 3.92
C LYS A 10 6.56 -23.59 4.20
N VAL A 11 6.20 -22.79 5.20
CA VAL A 11 6.89 -21.56 5.57
C VAL A 11 7.51 -21.77 6.94
N ALA A 12 8.84 -21.79 6.99
CA ALA A 12 9.56 -21.96 8.26
C ALA A 12 9.47 -20.72 9.16
N LEU A 13 9.52 -19.52 8.56
CA LEU A 13 9.44 -18.24 9.25
C LEU A 13 8.81 -17.20 8.31
N ASN A 14 7.88 -16.42 8.84
CA ASN A 14 7.31 -15.26 8.17
C ASN A 14 7.99 -13.99 8.70
N VAL A 15 8.78 -13.32 7.87
CA VAL A 15 9.45 -12.06 8.24
C VAL A 15 8.69 -10.90 7.61
N LEU A 16 8.04 -10.10 8.44
CA LEU A 16 7.25 -8.95 8.03
C LEU A 16 8.02 -7.65 8.28
N LEU A 17 8.24 -6.87 7.23
CA LEU A 17 8.84 -5.54 7.29
C LEU A 17 7.74 -4.52 6.95
N ALA A 18 7.42 -3.62 7.87
CA ALA A 18 6.34 -2.62 7.73
C ALA A 18 4.99 -3.24 7.29
N PRO A 19 4.37 -4.10 8.12
CA PRO A 19 3.15 -4.80 7.74
C PRO A 19 1.92 -3.88 7.70
N GLY A 20 1.40 -3.63 6.49
CA GLY A 20 0.17 -2.88 6.26
C GLY A 20 -1.10 -3.74 6.36
N VAL A 21 -1.46 -4.19 7.57
CA VAL A 21 -2.68 -5.01 7.78
C VAL A 21 -3.92 -4.15 8.07
N PHE A 22 -3.80 -3.20 9.01
CA PHE A 22 -4.87 -2.31 9.41
C PHE A 22 -4.45 -0.86 9.21
N GLN A 23 -5.16 -0.13 8.35
CA GLN A 23 -4.72 1.20 7.89
C GLN A 23 -5.64 2.34 8.34
N ARG A 24 -6.68 2.08 9.13
CA ARG A 24 -7.58 3.12 9.63
C ARG A 24 -6.90 4.17 10.51
N ASN A 25 -5.84 3.78 11.23
CA ASN A 25 -5.14 4.66 12.17
C ASN A 25 -3.85 5.25 11.60
N LEU A 26 -3.69 5.27 10.28
CA LEU A 26 -2.58 5.99 9.67
C LEU A 26 -2.73 7.49 9.95
N VAL A 27 -1.63 8.17 10.25
CA VAL A 27 -1.61 9.63 10.43
C VAL A 27 -2.20 10.34 9.20
N THR A 28 -1.99 9.76 8.02
CA THR A 28 -2.48 10.28 6.74
C THR A 28 -3.82 9.70 6.29
N ALA A 29 -4.53 8.92 7.13
CA ALA A 29 -5.70 8.15 6.69
C ALA A 29 -6.77 8.99 5.97
N GLY A 30 -7.09 10.19 6.49
CA GLY A 30 -8.07 11.08 5.88
C GLY A 30 -7.62 11.67 4.53
N PHE A 31 -6.34 12.06 4.43
CA PHE A 31 -5.75 12.51 3.17
C PHE A 31 -5.71 11.37 2.15
N SER A 32 -5.21 10.19 2.53
CA SER A 32 -5.15 9.00 1.70
C SER A 32 -6.53 8.56 1.21
N ASP A 33 -7.56 8.55 2.07
CA ASP A 33 -8.92 8.20 1.66
C ASP A 33 -9.44 9.16 0.58
N THR A 34 -9.26 10.46 0.81
CA THR A 34 -9.70 11.50 -0.12
C THR A 34 -8.98 11.38 -1.46
N SER A 35 -7.64 11.34 -1.45
CA SER A 35 -6.82 11.24 -2.67
C SER A 35 -7.13 9.97 -3.46
N TYR A 36 -7.18 8.81 -2.80
CA TYR A 36 -7.46 7.54 -3.48
C TYR A 36 -8.90 7.46 -3.98
N SER A 37 -9.88 7.97 -3.23
CA SER A 37 -11.28 7.97 -3.67
C SER A 37 -11.50 8.83 -4.90
N GLN A 38 -10.89 10.02 -4.94
CA GLN A 38 -10.96 10.90 -6.10
C GLN A 38 -10.30 10.25 -7.32
N TYR A 39 -9.15 9.61 -7.13
CA TYR A 39 -8.47 8.89 -8.20
C TYR A 39 -9.28 7.69 -8.70
N VAL A 40 -9.90 6.91 -7.80
CA VAL A 40 -10.80 5.81 -8.16
C VAL A 40 -12.01 6.32 -8.94
N ARG A 41 -12.60 7.45 -8.54
CA ARG A 41 -13.76 8.03 -9.22
C ARG A 41 -13.40 8.47 -10.65
N TRP A 42 -12.25 9.12 -10.81
CA TRP A 42 -11.75 9.54 -12.12
C TRP A 42 -11.46 8.33 -13.02
N LEU A 43 -10.72 7.34 -12.54
CA LEU A 43 -10.34 6.18 -13.36
C LEU A 43 -11.50 5.21 -13.67
N ASN A 44 -12.49 5.12 -12.79
CA ASN A 44 -13.72 4.37 -13.09
C ASN A 44 -14.49 5.02 -14.25
N TYR A 45 -14.44 6.34 -14.42
CA TYR A 45 -15.09 7.03 -15.53
C TYR A 45 -14.49 6.57 -16.88
N ASP A 46 -13.18 6.36 -16.91
CA ASP A 46 -12.43 5.91 -18.09
C ASP A 46 -12.36 4.38 -18.25
N ASN A 47 -13.08 3.61 -17.42
CA ASN A 47 -13.05 2.13 -17.39
C ASN A 47 -11.63 1.54 -17.28
N MET A 48 -10.73 2.22 -16.57
CA MET A 48 -9.34 1.77 -16.44
C MET A 48 -9.22 0.66 -15.39
N GLU A 49 -8.72 -0.51 -15.79
CA GLU A 49 -8.48 -1.62 -14.86
C GLU A 49 -7.03 -1.66 -14.34
N ARG A 50 -6.08 -1.20 -15.15
CA ARG A 50 -4.63 -1.16 -14.87
C ARG A 50 -4.17 0.29 -14.73
N ILE A 51 -3.42 0.56 -13.68
CA ILE A 51 -3.04 1.93 -13.28
C ILE A 51 -1.56 1.94 -12.90
N LEU A 52 -0.94 3.12 -12.90
CA LEU A 52 0.47 3.30 -12.54
C LEU A 52 1.44 2.48 -13.42
N GLU A 53 1.02 2.14 -14.63
CA GLU A 53 1.86 1.45 -15.61
C GLU A 53 2.86 2.42 -16.22
N LYS A 54 4.09 1.96 -16.43
CA LYS A 54 5.14 2.80 -16.98
C LYS A 54 5.12 2.74 -18.50
N GLY A 55 4.69 3.84 -19.13
CA GLY A 55 4.98 4.11 -20.54
C GLY A 55 6.36 4.76 -20.71
N SER A 56 6.89 4.80 -21.93
CA SER A 56 8.15 5.46 -22.26
C SER A 56 8.18 6.93 -21.80
N PHE A 57 7.05 7.64 -21.95
CA PHE A 57 6.90 9.01 -21.46
C PHE A 57 7.14 9.13 -19.95
N TYR A 58 6.55 8.26 -19.14
CA TYR A 58 6.70 8.29 -17.67
C TYR A 58 8.14 8.02 -17.25
N ILE A 59 8.80 7.05 -17.89
CA ILE A 59 10.19 6.69 -17.60
C ILE A 59 11.11 7.89 -17.87
N ASN A 60 11.02 8.47 -19.06
CA ASN A 60 11.85 9.62 -19.44
C ASN A 60 11.63 10.82 -18.51
N MET A 61 10.38 11.07 -18.11
CA MET A 61 10.07 12.13 -17.15
C MET A 61 10.69 11.86 -15.77
N MET A 62 10.62 10.63 -15.29
CA MET A 62 11.20 10.25 -13.99
C MET A 62 12.72 10.24 -14.00
N GLU A 63 13.37 9.92 -15.12
CA GLU A 63 14.83 10.02 -15.28
C GLU A 63 15.32 11.46 -15.11
N VAL A 64 14.61 12.44 -15.68
CA VAL A 64 14.92 13.87 -15.51
C VAL A 64 14.59 14.33 -14.09
N PHE A 65 13.41 13.96 -13.58
CA PHE A 65 12.96 14.40 -12.26
C PHE A 65 13.84 13.87 -11.12
N CYS A 66 14.31 12.62 -11.25
CA CYS A 66 15.11 11.92 -10.24
C CYS A 66 16.62 11.91 -10.57
N ASP A 67 17.09 12.76 -11.47
CA ASP A 67 18.53 12.92 -11.72
C ASP A 67 19.21 13.48 -10.45
N PRO A 68 20.16 12.74 -9.83
CA PRO A 68 20.87 13.21 -8.63
C PRO A 68 21.66 14.51 -8.83
N THR A 69 22.03 14.82 -10.07
CA THR A 69 22.77 16.04 -10.43
C THR A 69 21.85 17.18 -10.87
N GLY A 70 20.57 16.89 -11.06
CA GLY A 70 19.57 17.83 -11.55
C GLY A 70 19.03 18.77 -10.47
N PRO A 71 18.39 19.88 -10.87
CA PRO A 71 17.82 20.86 -9.94
C PRO A 71 16.61 20.32 -9.16
N THR A 72 16.00 19.21 -9.60
CA THR A 72 14.84 18.57 -8.95
C THR A 72 15.21 17.45 -7.99
N ALA A 73 16.49 17.14 -7.78
CA ALA A 73 16.96 16.02 -6.97
C ALA A 73 16.36 16.01 -5.54
N GLU A 74 16.42 17.15 -4.85
CA GLU A 74 15.85 17.27 -3.49
C GLU A 74 14.32 17.10 -3.49
N LEU A 75 13.62 17.62 -4.51
CA LEU A 75 12.18 17.43 -4.63
C LEU A 75 11.81 15.96 -4.89
N SER A 76 12.59 15.27 -5.71
CA SER A 76 12.43 13.82 -5.94
C SER A 76 12.59 13.04 -4.63
N TYR A 77 13.65 13.31 -3.87
CA TYR A 77 13.85 12.68 -2.56
C TYR A 77 12.71 12.98 -1.58
N LEU A 78 12.29 14.24 -1.47
CA LEU A 78 11.18 14.64 -0.60
C LEU A 78 9.85 13.98 -1.00
N SER A 79 9.60 13.78 -2.29
CA SER A 79 8.39 13.11 -2.77
C SER A 79 8.27 11.68 -2.24
N MET A 80 9.40 10.94 -2.15
CA MET A 80 9.41 9.63 -1.53
C MET A 80 9.15 9.74 -0.02
N GLY A 81 9.77 10.71 0.65
CA GLY A 81 9.58 10.93 2.08
C GLY A 81 8.12 11.26 2.46
N VAL A 82 7.36 11.92 1.60
CA VAL A 82 5.91 12.15 1.84
C VAL A 82 5.12 10.83 1.85
N ILE A 83 5.53 9.86 1.04
CA ILE A 83 4.82 8.58 0.89
C ILE A 83 5.25 7.58 1.97
N SER A 84 6.56 7.42 2.22
CA SER A 84 7.08 6.40 3.13
C SER A 84 7.52 6.93 4.49
N GLY A 85 7.59 8.25 4.66
CA GLY A 85 8.08 8.93 5.87
C GLY A 85 9.44 9.60 5.69
N LEU A 86 9.62 10.74 6.38
CA LEU A 86 10.83 11.56 6.38
C LEU A 86 11.72 11.26 7.60
N GLY A 87 12.98 11.71 7.54
CA GLY A 87 13.81 11.89 8.74
C GLY A 87 14.73 10.73 9.14
N SER A 88 15.01 9.79 8.24
CA SER A 88 16.01 8.76 8.46
C SER A 88 17.42 9.25 8.04
N ASN A 89 18.40 9.15 8.93
CA ASN A 89 19.83 9.28 8.59
C ASN A 89 20.42 7.99 7.97
N GLN A 90 19.59 6.96 7.81
CA GLN A 90 19.95 5.65 7.28
C GLN A 90 19.76 5.58 5.76
N THR A 91 19.24 6.64 5.14
CA THR A 91 18.84 6.66 3.74
C THR A 91 19.93 7.27 2.86
N VAL A 92 20.40 6.50 1.87
CA VAL A 92 21.24 7.02 0.78
C VAL A 92 20.34 7.66 -0.26
N LYS A 93 20.33 9.00 -0.33
CA LYS A 93 19.43 9.77 -1.23
C LYS A 93 19.53 9.34 -2.70
N GLU A 94 20.74 9.15 -3.20
CA GLU A 94 20.98 8.73 -4.59
C GLU A 94 20.34 7.38 -4.91
N ALA A 95 20.38 6.44 -3.96
CA ALA A 95 19.74 5.13 -4.12
C ALA A 95 18.21 5.26 -4.19
N VAL A 96 17.62 6.15 -3.37
CA VAL A 96 16.18 6.43 -3.42
C VAL A 96 15.79 7.04 -4.76
N MET A 97 16.51 8.04 -5.25
CA MET A 97 16.21 8.67 -6.54
C MET A 97 16.32 7.66 -7.69
N LYS A 98 17.35 6.81 -7.69
CA LYS A 98 17.49 5.72 -8.67
C LYS A 98 16.40 4.66 -8.55
N MET A 99 15.87 4.42 -7.35
CA MET A 99 14.71 3.53 -7.15
C MET A 99 13.43 4.16 -7.71
N MET A 100 13.23 5.46 -7.51
CA MET A 100 12.05 6.20 -7.96
C MET A 100 11.86 6.18 -9.47
N THR A 101 12.93 6.07 -10.28
CA THR A 101 12.78 5.89 -11.74
C THR A 101 12.13 4.55 -12.12
N LYS A 102 12.17 3.56 -11.21
CA LYS A 102 11.58 2.22 -11.42
C LYS A 102 10.26 2.04 -10.69
N PHE A 103 9.96 2.88 -9.70
CA PHE A 103 8.76 2.83 -8.89
C PHE A 103 7.72 3.84 -9.41
N PRO A 104 6.42 3.49 -9.46
CA PRO A 104 5.80 2.20 -9.19
C PRO A 104 5.90 1.22 -10.38
N ALA A 105 5.56 -0.05 -10.14
CA ALA A 105 5.59 -1.11 -11.15
C ALA A 105 4.24 -1.39 -11.84
N GLY A 106 3.23 -0.57 -11.57
CA GLY A 106 1.84 -0.82 -11.98
C GLY A 106 1.05 -1.60 -10.94
N THR A 107 -0.27 -1.38 -10.93
CA THR A 107 -1.22 -2.11 -10.11
C THR A 107 -2.61 -2.09 -10.76
N SER A 108 -3.60 -2.71 -10.13
CA SER A 108 -4.98 -2.64 -10.60
C SER A 108 -5.79 -1.59 -9.84
N LEU A 109 -6.82 -1.06 -10.48
CA LEU A 109 -7.78 -0.17 -9.83
C LEU A 109 -8.47 -0.86 -8.63
N ASN A 110 -8.61 -2.19 -8.66
CA ASN A 110 -9.17 -2.96 -7.55
C ASN A 110 -8.30 -2.91 -6.29
N VAL A 111 -6.97 -2.86 -6.42
CA VAL A 111 -6.07 -2.67 -5.27
C VAL A 111 -6.35 -1.32 -4.61
N LEU A 112 -6.52 -0.27 -5.41
CA LEU A 112 -6.82 1.06 -4.86
C LEU A 112 -8.21 1.14 -4.23
N LYS A 113 -9.21 0.49 -4.83
CA LYS A 113 -10.55 0.34 -4.23
C LYS A 113 -10.48 -0.39 -2.89
N GLN A 114 -9.68 -1.45 -2.80
CA GLN A 114 -9.50 -2.20 -1.55
C GLN A 114 -8.77 -1.36 -0.51
N GLN A 115 -7.82 -0.52 -0.94
CA GLN A 115 -7.12 0.42 -0.07
C GLN A 115 -8.08 1.45 0.55
N VAL A 116 -8.96 2.06 -0.26
CA VAL A 116 -10.05 2.94 0.20
C VAL A 116 -10.98 2.19 1.16
N GLN A 117 -11.38 0.97 0.82
CA GLN A 117 -12.21 0.14 1.69
C GLN A 117 -11.55 -0.10 3.05
N SER A 118 -10.26 -0.43 3.08
CA SER A 118 -9.53 -0.69 4.32
C SER A 118 -9.42 0.55 5.20
N LEU A 119 -9.12 1.72 4.60
CA LEU A 119 -9.08 3.00 5.31
C LEU A 119 -10.43 3.33 5.97
N ARG A 120 -11.53 3.07 5.27
CA ARG A 120 -12.90 3.39 5.74
C ARG A 120 -13.47 2.39 6.72
N ARG A 121 -13.28 1.08 6.50
CA ARG A 121 -13.82 0.03 7.38
C ARG A 121 -12.93 -0.23 8.58
N GLY A 122 -11.62 -0.03 8.44
CA GLY A 122 -10.64 -0.44 9.45
C GLY A 122 -10.54 -1.96 9.63
N GLU A 123 -10.98 -2.71 8.63
CA GLU A 123 -10.95 -4.16 8.61
C GLU A 123 -9.95 -4.62 7.54
N PHE A 124 -9.29 -5.74 7.83
CA PHE A 124 -8.48 -6.44 6.85
C PHE A 124 -9.36 -7.50 6.17
N SER A 125 -9.96 -7.16 5.03
CA SER A 125 -10.93 -7.99 4.32
C SER A 125 -10.72 -7.98 2.79
N PRO A 126 -11.26 -8.98 2.07
CA PRO A 126 -11.33 -8.95 0.62
C PRO A 126 -12.09 -7.71 0.11
N LEU A 127 -11.78 -7.28 -1.12
CA LEU A 127 -12.52 -6.20 -1.78
C LEU A 127 -14.02 -6.56 -1.91
N SER A 128 -14.89 -5.63 -1.51
CA SER A 128 -16.32 -5.70 -1.74
C SER A 128 -16.64 -5.19 -3.14
N TYR A 129 -17.26 -6.04 -3.95
CA TYR A 129 -17.72 -5.73 -5.32
C TYR A 129 -19.20 -5.33 -5.36
N GLY A 130 -19.84 -5.19 -4.19
CA GLY A 130 -21.28 -4.97 -4.04
C GLY A 130 -22.06 -6.28 -3.90
N ARG A 131 -23.23 -6.19 -3.25
CA ARG A 131 -24.01 -7.34 -2.76
C ARG A 131 -24.18 -8.50 -3.75
N LYS A 132 -24.59 -8.20 -4.99
CA LYS A 132 -24.84 -9.22 -6.03
C LYS A 132 -23.56 -9.97 -6.39
N GLU A 133 -22.47 -9.24 -6.61
CA GLU A 133 -21.21 -9.84 -7.04
C GLU A 133 -20.48 -10.51 -5.86
N ASN A 134 -20.61 -9.97 -4.65
CA ASN A 134 -20.11 -10.62 -3.44
C ASN A 134 -20.78 -11.98 -3.20
N LEU A 135 -22.10 -12.08 -3.35
CA LEU A 135 -22.80 -13.37 -3.24
C LEU A 135 -22.27 -14.38 -4.26
N ARG A 136 -22.00 -13.94 -5.50
CA ARG A 136 -21.44 -14.80 -6.55
C ARG A 136 -20.00 -15.25 -6.25
N ARG A 137 -19.15 -14.35 -5.73
CA ARG A 137 -17.73 -14.63 -5.49
C ARG A 137 -17.44 -15.31 -4.15
N TYR A 138 -18.16 -14.92 -3.12
CA TYR A 138 -17.86 -15.24 -1.72
C TYR A 138 -18.98 -16.03 -1.03
N GLY A 139 -20.17 -16.12 -1.62
CA GLY A 139 -21.35 -16.74 -1.00
C GLY A 139 -21.99 -15.86 0.09
N THR A 140 -21.45 -14.68 0.37
CA THR A 140 -21.93 -13.73 1.38
C THR A 140 -22.21 -12.36 0.74
N PRO A 141 -23.19 -11.59 1.24
CA PRO A 141 -23.48 -10.25 0.70
C PRO A 141 -22.35 -9.24 0.95
N GLU A 142 -21.57 -9.44 2.00
CA GLU A 142 -20.37 -8.67 2.34
C GLU A 142 -19.19 -9.63 2.54
N PRO A 143 -17.97 -9.26 2.09
CA PRO A 143 -16.79 -10.09 2.31
C PRO A 143 -16.44 -10.15 3.80
N LEU A 144 -16.15 -11.36 4.29
CA LEU A 144 -15.74 -11.56 5.68
C LEU A 144 -14.26 -11.15 5.89
N PRO A 145 -13.89 -10.60 7.06
CA PRO A 145 -12.50 -10.31 7.38
C PRO A 145 -11.61 -11.55 7.31
N TYR A 146 -10.35 -11.36 6.93
CA TYR A 146 -9.37 -12.44 6.94
C TYR A 146 -9.16 -12.93 8.38
N PRO A 147 -9.22 -14.25 8.63
CA PRO A 147 -9.10 -14.80 9.98
C PRO A 147 -7.62 -14.88 10.41
N ILE A 148 -6.98 -13.73 10.60
CA ILE A 148 -5.54 -13.61 10.86
C ILE A 148 -5.07 -14.43 12.09
N GLY A 149 -5.95 -14.67 13.07
CA GLY A 149 -5.67 -15.54 14.21
C GLY A 149 -5.48 -17.03 13.87
N LYS A 150 -5.79 -17.45 12.63
CA LYS A 150 -5.49 -18.81 12.11
C LYS A 150 -4.07 -18.93 11.55
N VAL A 151 -3.27 -17.86 11.59
CA VAL A 151 -1.87 -17.93 11.18
C VAL A 151 -1.04 -18.52 12.32
N GLU A 152 -0.49 -19.71 12.08
CA GLU A 152 0.33 -20.47 13.04
C GLU A 152 1.82 -20.40 12.70
N ILE A 153 2.18 -19.82 11.55
CA ILE A 153 3.56 -19.67 11.12
C ILE A 153 4.32 -18.79 12.12
N PRO A 154 5.48 -19.23 12.64
CA PRO A 154 6.37 -18.36 13.40
C PRO A 154 6.60 -17.04 12.66
N THR A 155 6.31 -15.91 13.30
CA THR A 155 6.32 -14.61 12.63
C THR A 155 7.23 -13.64 13.38
N ALA A 156 8.20 -13.08 12.67
CA ALA A 156 9.02 -11.95 13.13
C ALA A 156 8.52 -10.68 12.45
N MET A 157 8.22 -9.64 13.24
CA MET A 157 7.63 -8.40 12.77
C MET A 157 8.54 -7.22 13.10
N TYR A 158 8.91 -6.46 12.08
CA TYR A 158 9.71 -5.25 12.19
C TYR A 158 8.90 -4.08 11.63
N TYR A 159 8.78 -3.01 12.41
CA TYR A 159 8.02 -1.82 12.05
C TYR A 159 8.78 -0.56 12.48
N GLY A 160 8.54 0.55 11.79
CA GLY A 160 9.05 1.87 12.19
C GLY A 160 8.13 2.50 13.23
N CYS A 161 8.65 2.86 14.41
CA CYS A 161 7.82 3.43 15.47
C CYS A 161 7.37 4.87 15.16
N CYS A 162 8.26 5.68 14.59
CA CYS A 162 8.06 7.14 14.55
C CYS A 162 8.13 7.75 13.15
N ASN A 163 8.53 6.99 12.13
CA ASN A 163 8.73 7.48 10.78
C ASN A 163 8.06 6.63 9.69
N ASP A 164 7.25 5.62 10.05
CA ASP A 164 6.47 4.85 9.08
C ASP A 164 5.08 5.46 8.93
N VAL A 165 4.83 6.06 7.78
CA VAL A 165 3.54 6.70 7.44
C VAL A 165 2.52 5.68 6.91
N LEU A 166 2.95 4.51 6.45
CA LEU A 166 2.13 3.51 5.75
C LEU A 166 1.69 2.34 6.64
N SER A 167 2.44 2.06 7.70
CA SER A 167 2.18 1.02 8.69
C SER A 167 2.32 1.57 10.12
N HIS A 168 1.74 2.75 10.35
CA HIS A 168 1.83 3.44 11.64
C HIS A 168 1.19 2.64 12.78
N ILE A 169 1.85 2.64 13.94
CA ILE A 169 1.33 1.99 15.14
C ILE A 169 0.23 2.85 15.74
N LYS A 170 -0.89 2.22 16.12
CA LYS A 170 -1.83 2.89 17.03
C LYS A 170 -1.19 2.95 18.42
N VAL A 171 -0.65 4.10 18.80
CA VAL A 171 -0.28 4.35 20.19
C VAL A 171 -1.59 4.38 20.99
N SER A 172 -1.79 3.40 21.88
CA SER A 172 -2.88 3.47 22.84
C SER A 172 -2.51 4.52 23.88
N ASP A 173 -3.30 5.59 23.97
CA ASP A 173 -3.22 6.49 25.11
C ASP A 173 -3.42 5.65 26.39
N VAL A 174 -2.42 5.69 27.27
CA VAL A 174 -2.48 5.15 28.64
C VAL A 174 -3.32 6.08 29.50
#